data_AF-A0A354ERR8-F1
#
_entry.id   AF-A0A354ERR8-F1
#
_cell.length_a   1.000
_cell.length_b   1.000
_cell.length_c   1.000
_cell.angle_alpha   90.00
_cell.angle_beta   90.00
_cell.angle_gamma   90.00
#
_symmetry.space_group_name_H-M   'P 1'
#
loop_
_entity.id
_entity.type
_entity.pdbx_description
1 polymer ?
#
loop_
_entity_poly.entity_id
_entity_poly.type
_entity_poly.pdbx_seq_one_letter_code
_entity_poly.pdbx_strand_id
1 'polypeptide(L)'
;MTTPAFMPSSLAAWDGLDAHKFRDEREAVAANLARMPLDATERADVVAEATALVEHARRSQKKQGVVESFLQQFSLGTREGLALMCLAEALLRVPDEDTRDRLIAEKIGSADWAAHLGQSDSLFVNASTWGLMLTGKLVDVDDEARTDLPGFLKRIAGRLGEPVIRQAVATAVKIMGEQFVVGRTIQGALKRSNKEGWLCSFDMLGEGARTMADADRYEKIYADAIEAVGKTSKSQGPEHGHGVSVKLSALSPRYEATHEDDVWATLYPRILRLAQIAAKYDINYTMDAEEADRLALSLKLLDRLAHEPSLGGWTGLGLAVQAYQKRGFETIERVADLARRSGRRLMVRLVKGAYWDTEIKRAQV
;
A
#
# COMPACT_ATOMS: atom_id res chain seq x y z
N MET A 1 37.05 25.39 -7.84
CA MET A 1 35.96 25.99 -7.05
C MET A 1 35.37 24.88 -6.20
N THR A 2 35.54 24.94 -4.88
CA THR A 2 34.92 24.00 -3.95
C THR A 2 33.42 24.28 -3.92
N THR A 3 32.60 23.30 -4.32
CA THR A 3 31.15 23.38 -4.12
C THR A 3 30.91 23.58 -2.62
N PRO A 4 30.15 24.61 -2.19
CA PRO A 4 29.86 24.80 -0.78
C PRO A 4 29.24 23.52 -0.20
N ALA A 5 29.63 23.17 1.02
CA ALA A 5 29.08 22.01 1.71
C ALA A 5 27.55 22.16 1.82
N PHE A 6 26.82 21.07 1.54
CA PHE A 6 25.36 21.07 1.65
C PHE A 6 24.93 21.39 3.08
N MET A 7 23.97 22.30 3.21
CA MET A 7 23.35 22.66 4.48
C MET A 7 21.84 22.40 4.37
N PRO A 8 21.22 21.60 5.26
CA PRO A 8 19.77 21.38 5.27
C PRO A 8 18.92 22.64 5.16
N SER A 9 19.33 23.72 5.83
CA SER A 9 18.66 25.01 5.81
C SER A 9 18.56 25.65 4.41
N SER A 10 19.42 25.26 3.47
CA SER A 10 19.32 25.70 2.07
C SER A 10 18.02 25.22 1.38
N LEU A 11 17.33 24.24 1.96
CA LEU A 11 16.09 23.67 1.45
C LEU A 11 14.84 24.12 2.24
N ALA A 12 14.97 25.11 3.13
CA ALA A 12 13.86 25.64 3.92
C ALA A 12 12.70 26.21 3.08
N ALA A 13 12.93 26.53 1.80
CA ALA A 13 11.89 26.99 0.88
C ALA A 13 10.72 25.99 0.74
N TRP A 14 10.97 24.68 0.94
CA TRP A 14 9.94 23.65 0.92
C TRP A 14 8.92 23.79 2.06
N ASP A 15 9.33 24.34 3.20
CA ASP A 15 8.44 24.56 4.36
C ASP A 15 7.32 25.56 4.03
N GLY A 16 7.52 26.42 3.03
CA GLY A 16 6.49 27.33 2.52
C GLY A 16 5.23 26.62 2.00
N LEU A 17 5.30 25.32 1.66
CA LEU A 17 4.10 24.54 1.32
C LEU A 17 3.12 24.45 2.50
N ASP A 18 3.59 24.46 3.74
CA ASP A 18 2.72 24.32 4.91
C ASP A 18 1.76 25.50 5.08
N ALA A 19 2.06 26.67 4.48
CA ALA A 19 1.16 27.82 4.46
C ALA A 19 -0.23 27.51 3.85
N HIS A 20 -0.30 26.58 2.91
CA HIS A 20 -1.55 26.17 2.26
C HIS A 20 -2.08 24.82 2.75
N LYS A 21 -1.49 24.23 3.80
CA LYS A 21 -1.90 22.92 4.33
C LYS A 21 -3.36 22.90 4.76
N PHE A 22 -3.80 23.98 5.40
CA PHE A 22 -5.16 24.13 5.94
C PHE A 22 -5.99 25.19 5.20
N ARG A 23 -5.69 25.45 3.92
CA ARG A 23 -6.47 26.38 3.08
C ARG A 23 -7.98 26.13 3.19
N ASP A 24 -8.82 27.18 3.12
CA ASP A 24 -10.28 27.01 3.11
C ASP A 24 -10.69 26.12 1.92
N GLU A 25 -11.53 25.14 2.20
CA GLU A 25 -11.92 24.13 1.20
C GLU A 25 -12.80 24.73 0.11
N ARG A 26 -13.67 25.68 0.43
CA ARG A 26 -14.53 26.34 -0.56
C ARG A 26 -13.68 27.15 -1.54
N GLU A 27 -12.65 27.83 -1.05
CA GLU A 27 -11.70 28.52 -1.91
C GLU A 27 -10.94 27.56 -2.83
N ALA A 28 -10.46 26.44 -2.29
CA ALA A 28 -9.72 25.44 -3.08
C ALA A 28 -10.62 24.79 -4.15
N VAL A 29 -11.86 24.43 -3.79
CA VAL A 29 -12.84 23.83 -4.71
C VAL A 29 -13.26 24.84 -5.78
N ALA A 30 -13.54 26.10 -5.41
CA ALA A 30 -13.90 27.14 -6.37
C ALA A 30 -12.77 27.37 -7.40
N ALA A 31 -11.51 27.42 -6.94
CA ALA A 31 -10.36 27.52 -7.82
C ALA A 31 -10.22 26.31 -8.77
N ASN A 32 -10.51 25.09 -8.28
CA ASN A 32 -10.49 23.89 -9.11
C ASN A 32 -11.61 23.87 -10.16
N LEU A 33 -12.82 24.28 -9.81
CA LEU A 33 -13.96 24.36 -10.74
C LEU A 33 -13.71 25.38 -11.85
N ALA A 34 -13.05 26.49 -11.54
CA ALA A 34 -12.71 27.54 -12.51
C ALA A 34 -11.72 27.10 -13.60
N ARG A 35 -10.95 26.02 -13.39
CA ARG A 35 -9.93 25.56 -14.34
C ARG A 35 -10.49 24.90 -15.60
N MET A 36 -11.73 24.39 -15.56
CA MET A 36 -12.45 23.73 -16.67
C MET A 36 -11.53 23.07 -17.74
N PRO A 37 -10.82 21.98 -17.40
CA PRO A 37 -9.76 21.44 -18.27
C PRO A 37 -10.27 20.69 -19.50
N LEU A 38 -11.58 20.44 -19.59
CA LEU A 38 -12.21 19.69 -20.68
C LEU A 38 -13.41 20.47 -21.22
N ASP A 39 -13.48 20.60 -22.54
CA ASP A 39 -14.63 21.14 -23.26
C ASP A 39 -15.80 20.14 -23.32
N ALA A 40 -16.91 20.53 -23.97
CA ALA A 40 -18.11 19.69 -24.04
C ALA A 40 -17.90 18.40 -24.85
N THR A 41 -17.09 18.45 -25.91
CA THR A 41 -16.79 17.31 -26.78
C THR A 41 -15.87 16.34 -26.04
N GLU A 42 -14.78 16.85 -25.46
CA GLU A 42 -13.83 16.06 -24.68
C GLU A 42 -14.52 15.37 -23.49
N ARG A 43 -15.47 16.06 -22.84
CA ARG A 43 -16.29 15.46 -21.77
C ARG A 43 -17.16 14.31 -22.27
N ALA A 44 -17.77 14.45 -23.44
CA ALA A 44 -18.59 13.39 -24.03
C ALA A 44 -17.73 12.16 -24.36
N ASP A 45 -16.53 12.37 -24.91
CA ASP A 45 -15.58 11.31 -25.22
C ASP A 45 -15.11 10.56 -23.97
N VAL A 46 -14.73 11.30 -22.91
CA VAL A 46 -14.34 10.72 -21.62
C VAL A 46 -15.47 9.90 -21.00
N VAL A 47 -16.72 10.38 -21.08
CA VAL A 47 -17.89 9.65 -20.56
C VAL A 47 -18.12 8.36 -21.35
N ALA A 48 -17.98 8.40 -22.68
CA ALA A 48 -18.13 7.22 -23.52
C ALA A 48 -17.05 6.16 -23.20
N GLU A 49 -15.79 6.57 -23.09
CA GLU A 49 -14.69 5.68 -22.74
C GLU A 49 -14.85 5.09 -21.33
N ALA A 50 -15.16 5.93 -20.33
CA ALA A 50 -15.39 5.47 -18.97
C ALA A 50 -16.55 4.47 -18.87
N THR A 51 -17.63 4.71 -19.63
CA THR A 51 -18.76 3.78 -19.72
C THR A 51 -18.32 2.44 -20.30
N ALA A 52 -17.56 2.45 -21.41
CA ALA A 52 -17.04 1.23 -22.03
C ALA A 52 -16.13 0.43 -21.09
N LEU A 53 -15.26 1.11 -20.33
CA LEU A 53 -14.40 0.47 -19.32
C LEU A 53 -15.22 -0.21 -18.21
N VAL A 54 -16.22 0.47 -17.67
CA VAL A 54 -17.10 -0.08 -16.62
C VAL A 54 -17.90 -1.27 -17.15
N GLU A 55 -18.45 -1.17 -18.36
CA GLU A 55 -19.17 -2.27 -18.99
C GLU A 55 -18.26 -3.48 -19.24
N HIS A 56 -17.05 -3.27 -19.74
CA HIS A 56 -16.09 -4.34 -19.96
C HIS A 56 -15.71 -5.03 -18.64
N ALA A 57 -15.42 -4.25 -17.58
CA ALA A 57 -15.11 -4.78 -16.26
C ALA A 57 -16.26 -5.61 -15.67
N ARG A 58 -17.52 -5.18 -15.86
CA ARG A 58 -18.70 -5.93 -15.43
C ARG A 58 -18.89 -7.23 -16.21
N ARG A 59 -18.54 -7.25 -17.49
CA ARG A 59 -18.61 -8.47 -18.32
C ARG A 59 -17.49 -9.47 -17.99
N SER A 60 -16.29 -8.99 -17.66
CA SER A 60 -15.11 -9.82 -17.40
C SER A 60 -15.14 -10.55 -16.06
N GLN A 61 -15.96 -10.11 -15.09
CA GLN A 61 -16.17 -10.79 -13.80
C GLN A 61 -16.86 -12.16 -13.89
N LYS A 62 -17.31 -12.62 -15.08
CA LYS A 62 -18.02 -13.91 -15.24
C LYS A 62 -17.15 -15.18 -15.16
N LYS A 63 -15.85 -15.09 -14.87
CA LYS A 63 -15.04 -16.28 -14.52
C LYS A 63 -15.21 -16.54 -13.02
N GLN A 64 -15.84 -17.65 -12.66
CA GLN A 64 -16.11 -18.12 -11.29
C GLN A 64 -15.12 -17.56 -10.27
N GLY A 65 -15.61 -16.78 -9.32
CA GLY A 65 -14.76 -16.10 -8.34
C GLY A 65 -13.94 -17.14 -7.56
N VAL A 66 -12.70 -16.79 -7.21
CA VAL A 66 -11.81 -17.63 -6.36
C VAL A 66 -12.55 -18.09 -5.09
N VAL A 67 -13.43 -17.24 -4.58
CA VAL A 67 -14.28 -17.48 -3.42
C VAL A 67 -15.41 -18.49 -3.71
N GLU A 68 -16.01 -18.45 -4.90
CA GLU A 68 -17.07 -19.38 -5.31
C GLU A 68 -16.51 -20.79 -5.56
N SER A 69 -15.32 -20.87 -6.15
CA SER A 69 -14.54 -22.12 -6.25
C SER A 69 -14.15 -22.66 -4.87
N PHE A 70 -13.85 -21.79 -3.90
CA PHE A 70 -13.55 -22.18 -2.53
C PHE A 70 -14.78 -22.78 -1.83
N LEU A 71 -15.96 -22.16 -1.97
CA LEU A 71 -17.21 -22.71 -1.43
C LEU A 71 -17.50 -24.10 -2.00
N GLN A 72 -17.34 -24.28 -3.31
CA GLN A 72 -17.54 -25.56 -3.98
C GLN A 72 -16.54 -26.63 -3.52
N GLN A 73 -15.25 -26.27 -3.39
CA GLN A 73 -14.19 -27.20 -2.99
C GLN A 73 -14.44 -27.82 -1.61
N PHE A 74 -14.96 -27.05 -0.66
CA PHE A 74 -15.23 -27.50 0.70
C PHE A 74 -16.71 -27.82 0.96
N SER A 75 -17.54 -27.80 -0.10
CA SER A 75 -19.00 -28.00 -0.03
C SER A 75 -19.68 -27.12 1.03
N LEU A 76 -19.21 -25.87 1.13
CA LEU A 76 -19.68 -24.89 2.11
C LEU A 76 -20.89 -24.15 1.56
N GLY A 77 -21.90 -23.99 2.41
CA GLY A 77 -22.93 -22.99 2.17
C GLY A 77 -22.33 -21.57 2.23
N THR A 78 -22.99 -20.61 1.60
CA THR A 78 -22.59 -19.20 1.58
C THR A 78 -22.30 -18.63 2.98
N ARG A 79 -23.12 -19.00 3.97
CA ARG A 79 -22.99 -18.55 5.37
C ARG A 79 -21.76 -19.14 6.06
N GLU A 80 -21.46 -20.41 5.78
CA GLU A 80 -20.31 -21.13 6.34
C GLU A 80 -19.00 -20.59 5.76
N GLY A 81 -18.98 -20.31 4.45
CA GLY A 81 -17.84 -19.64 3.83
C GLY A 81 -17.58 -18.24 4.39
N LEU A 82 -18.63 -17.47 4.68
CA LEU A 82 -18.49 -16.14 5.26
C LEU A 82 -17.84 -16.17 6.64
N ALA A 83 -18.26 -17.09 7.52
CA ALA A 83 -17.67 -17.27 8.85
C ALA A 83 -16.20 -17.71 8.77
N LEU A 84 -15.87 -18.63 7.84
CA LEU A 84 -14.50 -19.08 7.61
C LEU A 84 -13.60 -17.96 7.07
N MET A 85 -14.12 -17.08 6.22
CA MET A 85 -13.37 -15.91 5.72
C MET A 85 -13.11 -14.90 6.84
N CYS A 86 -14.08 -14.66 7.74
CA CYS A 86 -13.87 -13.80 8.91
C CYS A 86 -12.81 -14.38 9.86
N LEU A 87 -12.84 -15.70 10.10
CA LEU A 87 -11.82 -16.39 10.89
C LEU A 87 -10.44 -16.30 10.23
N ALA A 88 -10.37 -16.51 8.91
CA ALA A 88 -9.13 -16.39 8.16
C ALA A 88 -8.58 -14.95 8.15
N GLU A 89 -9.44 -13.92 8.16
CA GLU A 89 -9.02 -12.52 8.26
C GLU A 89 -8.38 -12.23 9.63
N ALA A 90 -8.98 -12.73 10.71
CA ALA A 90 -8.41 -12.61 12.05
C ALA A 90 -7.05 -13.32 12.15
N LEU A 91 -6.93 -14.51 11.53
CA LEU A 91 -5.69 -15.30 11.52
C LEU A 91 -4.60 -14.71 10.62
N LEU A 92 -4.95 -13.89 9.61
CA LEU A 92 -3.97 -13.14 8.81
C LEU A 92 -3.25 -12.06 9.62
N ARG A 93 -3.86 -11.58 10.72
CA ARG A 93 -3.26 -10.58 11.61
C ARG A 93 -2.28 -11.19 12.61
N VAL A 94 -2.19 -12.52 12.67
CA VAL A 94 -1.22 -13.24 13.51
C VAL A 94 0.06 -13.43 12.69
N PRO A 95 1.17 -12.77 13.07
CA PRO A 95 2.37 -12.72 12.24
C PRO A 95 3.16 -14.03 12.23
N ASP A 96 3.03 -14.87 13.25
CA ASP A 96 3.79 -16.11 13.39
C ASP A 96 2.94 -17.36 13.09
N GLU A 97 3.53 -18.28 12.33
CA GLU A 97 2.86 -19.47 11.82
C GLU A 97 2.51 -20.46 12.94
N ASP A 98 3.40 -20.62 13.93
CA ASP A 98 3.18 -21.54 15.06
C ASP A 98 2.04 -21.08 15.98
N THR A 99 1.90 -19.79 16.27
CA THR A 99 0.76 -19.26 17.07
C THR A 99 -0.51 -19.26 16.27
N ARG A 100 -0.45 -19.01 14.95
CA ARG A 100 -1.62 -19.16 14.09
C ARG A 100 -2.11 -20.61 14.10
N ASP A 101 -1.22 -21.58 13.96
CA ASP A 101 -1.57 -23.01 13.95
C ASP A 101 -2.06 -23.50 15.31
N ARG A 102 -1.47 -22.99 16.40
CA ARG A 102 -1.97 -23.22 17.77
C ARG A 102 -3.33 -22.58 17.98
N LEU A 103 -3.58 -21.36 17.52
CA LEU A 103 -4.90 -20.71 17.58
C LEU A 103 -5.94 -21.47 16.76
N ILE A 104 -5.58 -21.98 15.58
CA ILE A 104 -6.45 -22.83 14.78
C ILE A 104 -6.78 -24.11 15.55
N ALA A 105 -5.79 -24.78 16.14
CA ALA A 105 -5.99 -26.00 16.93
C ALA A 105 -6.79 -25.75 18.22
N GLU A 106 -6.51 -24.65 18.92
CA GLU A 106 -7.15 -24.28 20.17
C GLU A 106 -8.59 -23.82 19.95
N LYS A 107 -8.84 -23.02 18.92
CA LYS A 107 -10.20 -22.57 18.59
C LYS A 107 -11.03 -23.70 17.98
N ILE A 108 -10.47 -24.62 17.19
CA ILE A 108 -11.29 -25.69 16.57
C ILE A 108 -11.42 -26.93 17.47
N GLY A 109 -10.42 -27.20 18.32
CA GLY A 109 -10.25 -28.49 19.00
C GLY A 109 -10.73 -28.61 20.45
N SER A 110 -11.02 -27.52 21.18
CA SER A 110 -11.45 -27.62 22.59
C SER A 110 -12.84 -27.02 22.84
N ALA A 111 -13.66 -27.75 23.59
CA ALA A 111 -15.06 -27.45 23.86
C ALA A 111 -15.29 -26.30 24.86
N ASP A 112 -14.29 -25.46 25.14
CA ASP A 112 -14.33 -24.45 26.20
C ASP A 112 -14.28 -23.01 25.67
N TRP A 113 -15.21 -22.73 24.76
CA TRP A 113 -15.38 -21.43 24.14
C TRP A 113 -15.89 -20.35 25.11
N ALA A 114 -16.50 -20.76 26.22
CA ALA A 114 -17.08 -19.88 27.23
C ALA A 114 -16.04 -19.03 27.97
N ALA A 115 -14.80 -19.52 28.11
CA ALA A 115 -13.77 -18.86 28.91
C ALA A 115 -13.14 -17.61 28.24
N HIS A 116 -13.36 -17.38 26.94
CA HIS A 116 -12.68 -16.32 26.17
C HIS A 116 -13.65 -15.34 25.47
N LEU A 117 -14.93 -15.38 25.81
CA LEU A 117 -16.02 -14.63 25.16
C LEU A 117 -16.12 -13.14 25.56
N GLY A 118 -15.10 -12.55 26.18
CA GLY A 118 -15.19 -11.23 26.82
C GLY A 118 -14.29 -10.12 26.30
N GLN A 119 -13.43 -10.34 25.28
CA GLN A 119 -12.40 -9.34 24.93
C GLN A 119 -12.18 -9.04 23.43
N SER A 120 -13.14 -9.29 22.54
CA SER A 120 -12.96 -8.81 21.15
C SER A 120 -14.26 -8.43 20.44
N ASP A 121 -14.57 -7.13 20.43
CA ASP A 121 -15.72 -6.54 19.75
C ASP A 121 -15.59 -6.45 18.21
N SER A 122 -14.66 -7.17 17.56
CA SER A 122 -14.25 -6.82 16.19
C SER A 122 -14.11 -7.98 15.18
N LEU A 123 -14.63 -9.18 15.44
CA LEU A 123 -14.49 -10.32 14.50
C LEU A 123 -15.36 -10.21 13.24
N PHE A 124 -16.43 -9.41 13.26
CA PHE A 124 -17.41 -9.31 12.16
C PHE A 124 -17.47 -7.93 11.48
N VAL A 125 -16.53 -7.04 11.75
CA VAL A 125 -16.55 -5.65 11.22
C VAL A 125 -16.56 -5.62 9.69
N ASN A 126 -15.96 -6.62 9.04
CA ASN A 126 -15.89 -6.73 7.58
C ASN A 126 -16.85 -7.78 7.00
N ALA A 127 -17.77 -8.32 7.79
CA ALA A 127 -18.66 -9.38 7.34
C ALA A 127 -19.57 -8.95 6.18
N SER A 128 -19.99 -7.69 6.15
CA SER A 128 -20.74 -7.06 5.06
C SER A 128 -19.93 -6.99 3.76
N THR A 129 -18.63 -6.69 3.85
CA THR A 129 -17.68 -6.71 2.72
C THR A 129 -17.57 -8.12 2.14
N TRP A 130 -17.43 -9.13 2.99
CA TRP A 130 -17.35 -10.53 2.55
C TRP A 130 -18.67 -11.06 2.01
N GLY A 131 -19.81 -10.71 2.64
CA GLY A 131 -21.15 -11.06 2.15
C GLY A 131 -21.41 -10.53 0.74
N LEU A 132 -20.97 -9.30 0.48
CA LEU A 132 -21.03 -8.71 -0.86
C LEU A 132 -20.11 -9.41 -1.86
N MET A 133 -18.86 -9.74 -1.48
CA MET A 133 -17.94 -10.46 -2.36
C MET A 133 -18.39 -11.91 -2.64
N LEU A 134 -19.03 -12.57 -1.68
CA LEU A 134 -19.48 -13.97 -1.76
C LEU A 134 -20.76 -14.14 -2.59
N THR A 135 -21.66 -13.15 -2.54
CA THR A 135 -23.03 -13.32 -3.06
C THR A 135 -23.46 -12.27 -4.07
N GLY A 136 -22.65 -11.22 -4.27
CA GLY A 136 -23.02 -10.05 -5.05
C GLY A 136 -24.18 -9.24 -4.44
N LYS A 137 -24.60 -9.57 -3.21
CA LYS A 137 -25.67 -8.88 -2.46
C LYS A 137 -25.18 -8.58 -1.04
N LEU A 138 -25.75 -7.54 -0.43
CA LEU A 138 -25.58 -7.34 1.01
C LEU A 138 -26.34 -8.46 1.72
N VAL A 139 -25.57 -9.44 2.22
CA VAL A 139 -26.08 -10.54 3.04
C VAL A 139 -25.48 -10.34 4.42
N ASP A 140 -26.33 -10.01 5.38
CA ASP A 140 -25.94 -9.99 6.78
C ASP A 140 -25.67 -11.42 7.25
N VAL A 141 -24.72 -11.54 8.18
CA VAL A 141 -24.44 -12.79 8.89
C VAL A 141 -25.68 -13.15 9.72
N ASP A 142 -26.04 -14.45 9.78
CA ASP A 142 -27.10 -14.92 10.69
C ASP A 142 -26.87 -14.35 12.10
N ASP A 143 -27.93 -13.86 12.73
CA ASP A 143 -27.87 -13.35 14.10
C ASP A 143 -27.34 -14.40 15.09
N GLU A 144 -27.58 -15.70 14.81
CA GLU A 144 -27.00 -16.83 15.56
C GLU A 144 -25.48 -16.97 15.38
N ALA A 145 -24.91 -16.66 14.21
CA ALA A 145 -23.46 -16.71 14.00
C ALA A 145 -22.76 -15.44 14.54
N ARG A 146 -23.48 -14.31 14.59
CA ARG A 146 -23.02 -13.09 15.29
C ARG A 146 -22.96 -13.28 16.80
N THR A 147 -23.89 -14.05 17.38
CA THR A 147 -24.00 -14.28 18.82
C THR A 147 -23.30 -15.55 19.31
N ASP A 148 -23.14 -16.58 18.45
CA ASP A 148 -22.52 -17.88 18.78
C ASP A 148 -21.68 -18.44 17.60
N LEU A 149 -20.67 -17.69 17.18
CA LEU A 149 -19.62 -18.18 16.26
C LEU A 149 -18.98 -19.51 16.73
N PRO A 150 -18.69 -19.70 18.04
CA PRO A 150 -18.25 -20.98 18.59
C PRO A 150 -19.12 -22.20 18.27
N GLY A 151 -20.42 -22.12 18.57
CA GLY A 151 -21.37 -23.20 18.32
C GLY A 151 -21.61 -23.45 16.84
N PHE A 152 -21.55 -22.40 16.02
CA PHE A 152 -21.59 -22.52 14.56
C PHE A 152 -20.36 -23.28 14.01
N LEU A 153 -19.15 -22.92 14.43
CA LEU A 153 -17.92 -23.63 14.04
C LEU A 153 -17.92 -25.08 14.54
N LYS A 154 -18.46 -25.35 15.73
CA LYS A 154 -18.63 -26.72 16.27
C LYS A 154 -19.58 -27.57 15.43
N ARG A 155 -20.66 -26.99 14.90
CA ARG A 155 -21.59 -27.68 13.97
C ARG A 155 -20.92 -28.00 12.63
N ILE A 156 -20.16 -27.06 12.08
CA ILE A 156 -19.34 -27.30 10.87
C ILE A 156 -18.30 -28.38 11.15
N ALA A 157 -17.63 -28.34 12.31
CA ALA A 157 -16.60 -29.30 12.70
C ALA A 157 -17.18 -30.71 12.88
N GLY A 158 -18.39 -30.82 13.42
CA GLY A 158 -19.12 -32.09 13.51
C GLY A 158 -19.51 -32.66 12.15
N ARG A 159 -19.71 -31.81 11.13
CA ARG A 159 -20.10 -32.24 9.77
C ARG A 159 -18.91 -32.53 8.85
N LEU A 160 -17.87 -31.69 8.91
CA LEU A 160 -16.73 -31.74 7.99
C LEU A 160 -15.45 -32.33 8.62
N GLY A 161 -15.37 -32.37 9.94
CA GLY A 161 -14.17 -32.75 10.68
C GLY A 161 -13.18 -31.59 10.84
N GLU A 162 -12.49 -31.54 11.98
CA GLU A 162 -11.46 -30.54 12.27
C GLU A 162 -10.38 -30.42 11.17
N PRO A 163 -9.83 -31.52 10.61
CA PRO A 163 -8.79 -31.43 9.58
C PRO A 163 -9.25 -30.69 8.31
N VAL A 164 -10.53 -30.81 7.94
CA VAL A 164 -11.09 -30.15 6.75
C VAL A 164 -11.28 -28.67 6.99
N ILE A 165 -11.73 -28.27 8.19
CA ILE A 165 -11.84 -26.86 8.57
C ILE A 165 -10.47 -26.19 8.60
N ARG A 166 -9.47 -26.85 9.20
CA ARG A 166 -8.08 -26.38 9.21
C ARG A 166 -7.58 -26.11 7.80
N GLN A 167 -7.82 -27.05 6.89
CA GLN A 167 -7.45 -26.91 5.49
C GLN A 167 -8.22 -25.77 4.79
N ALA A 168 -9.51 -25.61 5.07
CA ALA A 168 -10.35 -24.54 4.53
C ALA A 168 -9.87 -23.16 5.00
N VAL A 169 -9.58 -23.00 6.29
CA VAL A 169 -9.03 -21.75 6.86
C VAL A 169 -7.66 -21.42 6.26
N ALA A 170 -6.74 -22.39 6.18
CA ALA A 170 -5.43 -22.19 5.57
C ALA A 170 -5.55 -21.79 4.08
N THR A 171 -6.52 -22.37 3.37
CA THR A 171 -6.81 -22.04 1.96
C THR A 171 -7.40 -20.63 1.85
N ALA A 172 -8.31 -20.23 2.74
CA ALA A 172 -8.87 -18.87 2.78
C ALA A 172 -7.81 -17.81 3.09
N VAL A 173 -6.94 -18.06 4.08
CA VAL A 173 -5.77 -17.22 4.40
C VAL A 173 -4.87 -17.05 3.17
N LYS A 174 -4.63 -18.15 2.43
CA LYS A 174 -3.84 -18.13 1.20
C LYS A 174 -4.51 -17.34 0.08
N ILE A 175 -5.81 -17.54 -0.16
CA ILE A 175 -6.59 -16.82 -1.17
C ILE A 175 -6.54 -15.31 -0.90
N MET A 176 -6.77 -14.90 0.35
CA MET A 176 -6.69 -13.50 0.75
C MET A 176 -5.28 -12.95 0.59
N GLY A 177 -4.26 -13.68 1.06
CA GLY A 177 -2.85 -13.28 0.89
C GLY A 177 -2.43 -13.12 -0.57
N GLU A 178 -2.90 -13.97 -1.49
CA GLU A 178 -2.62 -13.90 -2.93
C GLU A 178 -3.34 -12.77 -3.66
N GLN A 179 -4.43 -12.24 -3.08
CA GLN A 179 -5.14 -11.06 -3.56
C GLN A 179 -4.48 -9.75 -3.12
N PHE A 180 -3.92 -9.71 -1.90
CA PHE A 180 -3.27 -8.50 -1.37
C PHE A 180 -1.78 -8.41 -1.68
N VAL A 181 -1.10 -9.55 -1.87
CA VAL A 181 0.34 -9.60 -2.13
C VAL A 181 0.60 -10.37 -3.44
N VAL A 182 1.32 -9.73 -4.37
CA VAL A 182 1.66 -10.32 -5.67
C VAL A 182 2.49 -11.60 -5.47
N GLY A 183 3.39 -11.62 -4.49
CA GLY A 183 4.11 -12.81 -4.04
C GLY A 183 4.75 -12.61 -2.66
N ARG A 184 4.89 -13.70 -1.90
CA ARG A 184 5.48 -13.67 -0.53
C ARG A 184 6.95 -13.22 -0.50
N THR A 185 7.65 -13.34 -1.63
CA THR A 185 9.01 -12.85 -1.81
C THR A 185 9.08 -12.06 -3.11
N ILE A 186 10.08 -11.18 -3.23
CA ILE A 186 10.29 -10.39 -4.45
C ILE A 186 10.51 -11.29 -5.67
N GLN A 187 11.20 -12.44 -5.52
CA GLN A 187 11.41 -13.40 -6.59
C GLN A 187 10.09 -14.06 -7.02
N GLY A 188 9.22 -14.40 -6.07
CA GLY A 188 7.88 -14.92 -6.35
C GLY A 188 7.02 -13.89 -7.08
N ALA A 189 7.06 -12.63 -6.63
CA ALA A 189 6.33 -11.53 -7.22
C ALA A 189 6.81 -11.24 -8.66
N LEU A 190 8.12 -11.23 -8.90
CA LEU A 190 8.72 -11.09 -10.23
C LEU A 190 8.32 -12.24 -11.17
N LYS A 191 8.38 -13.49 -10.70
CA LYS A 191 7.98 -14.66 -11.50
C LYS A 191 6.52 -14.57 -11.93
N ARG A 192 5.63 -14.18 -11.01
CA ARG A 192 4.20 -13.98 -11.30
C ARG A 192 3.98 -12.83 -12.27
N SER A 193 4.59 -11.67 -12.01
CA SER A 193 4.42 -10.47 -12.85
C SER A 193 4.86 -10.72 -14.29
N ASN A 194 6.00 -11.40 -14.48
CA ASN A 194 6.48 -11.78 -15.82
C ASN A 194 5.56 -12.78 -16.52
N LYS A 195 4.98 -13.74 -15.79
CA LYS A 195 4.04 -14.73 -16.35
C LYS A 195 2.76 -14.05 -16.83
N GLU A 196 2.25 -13.09 -16.06
CA GLU A 196 1.00 -12.37 -16.38
C GLU A 196 1.22 -11.16 -17.30
N GLY A 197 2.48 -10.81 -17.62
CA GLY A 197 2.83 -9.67 -18.48
C GLY A 197 2.58 -8.31 -17.83
N TRP A 198 2.60 -8.23 -16.50
CA TRP A 198 2.37 -6.98 -15.77
C TRP A 198 3.63 -6.14 -15.68
N LEU A 199 3.48 -4.83 -15.84
CA LEU A 199 4.49 -3.85 -15.43
C LEU A 199 4.19 -3.43 -13.99
N CYS A 200 5.14 -3.63 -13.08
CA CYS A 200 4.93 -3.44 -11.64
C CYS A 200 5.97 -2.50 -11.01
N SER A 201 5.51 -1.68 -10.07
CA SER A 201 6.35 -1.10 -9.02
C SER A 201 6.08 -1.87 -7.73
N PHE A 202 7.09 -2.53 -7.17
CA PHE A 202 6.91 -3.39 -6.00
C PHE A 202 6.94 -2.57 -4.70
N ASP A 203 5.87 -2.69 -3.91
CA ASP A 203 5.79 -2.19 -2.53
C ASP A 203 6.21 -3.30 -1.56
N MET A 204 7.24 -3.04 -0.76
CA MET A 204 7.83 -4.04 0.15
C MET A 204 7.11 -4.12 1.51
N LEU A 205 5.97 -3.42 1.69
CA LEU A 205 5.09 -3.46 2.86
C LEU A 205 5.75 -3.08 4.21
N GLY A 206 6.95 -2.51 4.18
CA GLY A 206 7.59 -1.92 5.36
C GLY A 206 7.15 -0.48 5.57
N GLU A 207 6.72 -0.13 6.78
CA GLU A 207 6.40 1.25 7.19
C GLU A 207 6.66 1.45 8.69
N GLY A 208 6.92 2.70 9.09
CA GLY A 208 6.92 3.12 10.50
C GLY A 208 7.90 2.35 11.39
N ALA A 209 9.19 2.33 11.04
CA ALA A 209 10.24 1.78 11.90
C ALA A 209 10.11 2.36 13.32
N ARG A 210 10.27 1.52 14.35
CA ARG A 210 10.20 1.96 15.76
C ARG A 210 11.56 2.00 16.42
N THR A 211 12.52 1.28 15.85
CA THR A 211 13.91 1.22 16.30
C THR A 211 14.87 1.40 15.13
N MET A 212 16.14 1.67 15.44
CA MET A 212 17.20 1.65 14.43
C MET A 212 17.37 0.24 13.82
N ALA A 213 17.16 -0.81 14.61
CA ALA A 213 17.20 -2.19 14.12
C ALA A 213 16.09 -2.48 13.10
N ASP A 214 14.89 -1.92 13.29
CA ASP A 214 13.84 -1.98 12.27
C ASP A 214 14.28 -1.28 10.99
N ALA A 215 14.84 -0.07 11.10
CA ALA A 215 15.32 0.69 9.95
C ALA A 215 16.43 -0.04 9.18
N ASP A 216 17.38 -0.67 9.89
CA ASP A 216 18.43 -1.52 9.30
C ASP A 216 17.84 -2.72 8.56
N ARG A 217 16.86 -3.39 9.17
CA ARG A 217 16.16 -4.52 8.56
C ARG A 217 15.42 -4.09 7.29
N TYR A 218 14.69 -2.98 7.33
CA TYR A 218 13.96 -2.47 6.17
C TYR A 218 14.89 -1.99 5.05
N GLU A 219 15.99 -1.29 5.38
CA GLU A 219 17.00 -0.92 4.37
C GLU A 219 17.53 -2.16 3.65
N LYS A 220 17.83 -3.24 4.39
CA LYS A 220 18.26 -4.50 3.77
C LYS A 220 17.19 -5.09 2.85
N ILE A 221 15.93 -5.13 3.30
CA ILE A 221 14.82 -5.66 2.49
C ILE A 221 14.67 -4.85 1.20
N TYR A 222 14.74 -3.52 1.27
CA TYR A 222 14.70 -2.67 0.08
C TYR A 222 15.91 -2.88 -0.83
N ALA A 223 17.12 -2.95 -0.29
CA ALA A 223 18.33 -3.19 -1.07
C ALA A 223 18.25 -4.53 -1.83
N ASP A 224 17.89 -5.62 -1.13
CA ASP A 224 17.72 -6.95 -1.73
C ASP A 224 16.63 -6.93 -2.83
N ALA A 225 15.54 -6.20 -2.61
CA ALA A 225 14.45 -6.07 -3.58
C ALA A 225 14.86 -5.27 -4.83
N ILE A 226 15.50 -4.12 -4.65
CA ILE A 226 16.01 -3.27 -5.75
C ILE A 226 17.01 -4.07 -6.59
N GLU A 227 17.91 -4.82 -5.95
CA GLU A 227 18.83 -5.70 -6.68
C GLU A 227 18.12 -6.83 -7.44
N ALA A 228 17.12 -7.47 -6.82
CA ALA A 228 16.38 -8.55 -7.46
C ALA A 228 15.60 -8.05 -8.69
N VAL A 229 14.92 -6.91 -8.56
CA VAL A 229 14.21 -6.25 -9.67
C VAL A 229 15.21 -5.85 -10.76
N GLY A 230 16.31 -5.18 -10.37
CA GLY A 230 17.35 -4.72 -11.29
C GLY A 230 17.99 -5.84 -12.12
N LYS A 231 18.29 -7.00 -11.50
CA LYS A 231 18.81 -8.19 -12.19
C LYS A 231 17.85 -8.74 -13.25
N THR A 232 16.55 -8.44 -13.15
CA THR A 232 15.52 -8.89 -14.10
C THR A 232 15.06 -7.82 -15.09
N SER A 233 15.52 -6.57 -14.93
CA SER A 233 15.08 -5.40 -15.72
C SER A 233 15.43 -5.49 -17.21
N LYS A 234 16.41 -6.32 -17.62
CA LYS A 234 16.81 -6.53 -19.02
C LYS A 234 17.05 -5.23 -19.82
N SER A 235 17.51 -4.17 -19.16
CA SER A 235 17.74 -2.84 -19.78
C SER A 235 16.48 -2.21 -20.38
N GLN A 236 15.30 -2.50 -19.84
CA GLN A 236 14.04 -1.85 -20.24
C GLN A 236 13.97 -0.37 -19.80
N GLY A 237 14.88 0.04 -18.91
CA GLY A 237 14.92 1.38 -18.34
C GLY A 237 13.78 1.63 -17.34
N PRO A 238 13.74 2.82 -16.72
CA PRO A 238 12.83 3.09 -15.61
C PRO A 238 11.34 3.14 -15.99
N GLU A 239 11.01 3.43 -17.26
CA GLU A 239 9.63 3.60 -17.71
C GLU A 239 8.94 2.29 -18.09
N HIS A 240 9.67 1.39 -18.74
CA HIS A 240 9.13 0.16 -19.30
C HIS A 240 9.53 -1.07 -18.47
N GLY A 241 10.49 -0.91 -17.55
CA GLY A 241 10.94 -1.93 -16.62
C GLY A 241 10.25 -1.83 -15.26
N HIS A 242 10.30 -2.93 -14.52
CA HIS A 242 9.84 -2.96 -13.14
C HIS A 242 10.58 -1.96 -12.25
N GLY A 243 9.88 -1.43 -11.25
CA GLY A 243 10.42 -0.50 -10.25
C GLY A 243 10.17 -0.94 -8.81
N VAL A 244 10.61 -0.12 -7.86
CA VAL A 244 10.38 -0.32 -6.42
C VAL A 244 9.81 0.97 -5.81
N SER A 245 8.86 0.82 -4.90
CA SER A 245 8.32 1.91 -4.07
C SER A 245 8.87 1.79 -2.64
N VAL A 246 9.32 2.92 -2.08
CA VAL A 246 9.99 2.98 -0.77
C VAL A 246 9.29 3.99 0.12
N LYS A 247 8.93 3.56 1.33
CA LYS A 247 8.38 4.44 2.38
C LYS A 247 9.54 4.94 3.24
N LEU A 248 9.59 6.25 3.48
CA LEU A 248 10.67 6.87 4.24
C LEU A 248 10.57 6.56 5.73
N SER A 249 9.36 6.43 6.27
CA SER A 249 9.16 6.02 7.67
C SER A 249 9.68 4.63 7.99
N ALA A 250 9.82 3.74 7.00
CA ALA A 250 10.44 2.43 7.19
C ALA A 250 11.96 2.54 7.44
N LEU A 251 12.58 3.64 7.03
CA LEU A 251 14.03 3.82 7.04
C LEU A 251 14.52 4.72 8.18
N SER A 252 13.63 5.22 9.04
CA SER A 252 14.01 5.95 10.24
C SER A 252 12.93 5.88 11.31
N PRO A 253 13.31 5.61 12.58
CA PRO A 253 12.38 5.66 13.69
C PRO A 253 11.88 7.08 14.00
N ARG A 254 12.63 8.11 13.56
CA ARG A 254 12.36 9.53 13.83
C ARG A 254 12.20 10.32 12.53
N TYR A 255 11.45 9.78 11.57
CA TYR A 255 11.08 10.49 10.37
C TYR A 255 9.99 11.54 10.66
N GLU A 256 10.40 12.69 11.17
CA GLU A 256 9.53 13.80 11.56
C GLU A 256 10.26 15.16 11.48
N ALA A 257 9.52 16.24 11.19
CA ALA A 257 10.10 17.57 11.00
C ALA A 257 10.76 18.14 12.26
N THR A 258 10.31 17.74 13.46
CA THR A 258 10.91 18.16 14.74
C THR A 258 12.26 17.51 15.01
N HIS A 259 12.62 16.46 14.26
CA HIS A 259 13.88 15.73 14.35
C HIS A 259 14.60 15.76 13.00
N GLU A 260 14.53 16.90 12.30
CA GLU A 260 15.09 17.06 10.96
C GLU A 260 16.61 16.78 10.93
N ASP A 261 17.36 17.16 11.97
CA ASP A 261 18.79 16.84 12.09
C ASP A 261 19.05 15.33 12.09
N ASP A 262 18.25 14.55 12.84
CA ASP A 262 18.34 13.07 12.84
C ASP A 262 17.98 12.50 11.47
N VAL A 263 17.00 13.08 10.78
CA VAL A 263 16.61 12.68 9.43
C VAL A 263 17.78 12.87 8.46
N TRP A 264 18.46 14.01 8.49
CA TRP A 264 19.64 14.24 7.64
C TRP A 264 20.83 13.36 8.03
N ALA A 265 21.04 13.10 9.31
CA ALA A 265 22.15 12.27 9.78
C ALA A 265 21.93 10.77 9.52
N THR A 266 20.69 10.28 9.59
CA THR A 266 20.40 8.84 9.61
C THR A 266 19.55 8.34 8.44
N LEU A 267 18.50 9.06 8.04
CA LEU A 267 17.59 8.66 6.96
C LEU A 267 18.20 8.98 5.59
N TYR A 268 18.73 10.19 5.42
CA TYR A 268 19.28 10.63 4.13
C TYR A 268 20.38 9.70 3.57
N PRO A 269 21.37 9.23 4.36
CA PRO A 269 22.36 8.29 3.85
C PRO A 269 21.76 6.95 3.37
N ARG A 270 20.67 6.47 4.00
CA ARG A 270 20.00 5.23 3.61
C ARG A 270 19.29 5.38 2.28
N ILE A 271 18.50 6.44 2.11
CA ILE A 271 17.78 6.66 0.85
C ILE A 271 18.74 6.90 -0.31
N LEU A 272 19.88 7.57 -0.07
CA LEU A 272 20.92 7.75 -1.08
C LEU A 272 21.52 6.42 -1.52
N ARG A 273 21.87 5.53 -0.57
CA ARG A 273 22.39 4.19 -0.90
C ARG A 273 21.39 3.38 -1.72
N LEU A 274 20.11 3.39 -1.34
CA LEU A 274 19.06 2.69 -2.09
C LEU A 274 18.87 3.29 -3.50
N ALA A 275 18.87 4.62 -3.62
CA ALA A 275 18.79 5.31 -4.91
C ALA A 275 20.00 5.00 -5.81
N GLN A 276 21.21 4.90 -5.24
CA GLN A 276 22.42 4.49 -5.98
C GLN A 276 22.33 3.05 -6.49
N ILE A 277 21.76 2.12 -5.70
CA ILE A 277 21.50 0.76 -6.18
C ILE A 277 20.49 0.78 -7.33
N ALA A 278 19.40 1.54 -7.20
CA ALA A 278 18.39 1.66 -8.26
C ALA A 278 18.96 2.29 -9.54
N ALA A 279 19.79 3.33 -9.41
CA ALA A 279 20.48 3.99 -10.52
C ALA A 279 21.45 3.05 -11.24
N LYS A 280 22.18 2.20 -10.50
CA LYS A 280 23.09 1.18 -11.07
C LYS A 280 22.36 0.22 -12.01
N TYR A 281 21.11 -0.13 -11.70
CA TYR A 281 20.30 -1.04 -12.52
C TYR A 281 19.32 -0.33 -13.47
N ASP A 282 19.34 1.01 -13.49
CA ASP A 282 18.46 1.84 -14.31
C ASP A 282 16.96 1.48 -14.17
N ILE A 283 16.49 1.33 -12.92
CA ILE A 283 15.08 1.03 -12.60
C ILE A 283 14.38 2.23 -11.97
N ASN A 284 13.04 2.22 -11.96
CA ASN A 284 12.27 3.23 -11.23
C ASN A 284 12.40 3.02 -9.71
N TYR A 285 12.71 4.11 -9.01
CA TYR A 285 12.69 4.23 -7.54
C TYR A 285 11.69 5.31 -7.17
N THR A 286 10.57 4.93 -6.56
CA THR A 286 9.53 5.88 -6.17
C THR A 286 9.54 6.05 -4.66
N MET A 287 9.73 7.28 -4.17
CA MET A 287 9.47 7.64 -2.79
C MET A 287 7.95 7.74 -2.59
N ASP A 288 7.39 6.88 -1.74
CA ASP A 288 5.96 6.91 -1.43
C ASP A 288 5.60 8.16 -0.64
N ALA A 289 4.37 8.65 -0.86
CA ALA A 289 3.82 9.76 -0.11
C ALA A 289 3.07 9.23 1.11
N GLU A 290 3.46 9.72 2.28
CA GLU A 290 2.94 9.31 3.59
C GLU A 290 2.00 10.40 4.15
N GLU A 291 2.02 10.66 5.46
CA GLU A 291 1.15 11.65 6.08
C GLU A 291 1.48 13.11 5.70
N ALA A 292 0.50 14.00 5.84
CA ALA A 292 0.60 15.37 5.35
C ALA A 292 1.63 16.24 6.08
N ASP A 293 1.99 15.89 7.32
CA ASP A 293 3.08 16.54 8.09
C ASP A 293 4.48 16.21 7.58
N ARG A 294 4.64 15.15 6.78
CA ARG A 294 5.92 14.70 6.22
C ARG A 294 6.19 15.23 4.82
N LEU A 295 5.22 15.86 4.17
CA LEU A 295 5.33 16.30 2.76
C LEU A 295 6.51 17.26 2.52
N ALA A 296 6.64 18.33 3.32
CA ALA A 296 7.73 19.30 3.12
C ALA A 296 9.09 18.63 3.30
N LEU A 297 9.23 17.82 4.35
CA LEU A 297 10.45 17.09 4.65
C LEU A 297 10.82 16.05 3.56
N SER A 298 9.84 15.31 3.02
CA SER A 298 10.08 14.36 1.92
C SER A 298 10.59 15.08 0.66
N LEU A 299 10.08 16.27 0.38
CA LEU A 299 10.50 17.08 -0.77
C LEU A 299 11.90 17.67 -0.60
N LYS A 300 12.30 18.05 0.63
CA LYS A 300 13.70 18.41 0.92
C LYS A 300 14.64 17.25 0.61
N LEU A 301 14.30 16.03 1.04
CA LEU A 301 15.09 14.83 0.77
C LEU A 301 15.17 14.53 -0.74
N LEU A 302 14.05 14.65 -1.46
CA LEU A 302 14.00 14.50 -2.92
C LEU A 302 14.85 15.56 -3.64
N ASP A 303 14.77 16.83 -3.23
CA ASP A 303 15.55 17.92 -3.81
C ASP A 303 17.05 17.64 -3.68
N ARG A 304 17.49 17.20 -2.49
CA ARG A 304 18.87 16.80 -2.27
C ARG A 304 19.29 15.64 -3.17
N LEU A 305 18.45 14.59 -3.30
CA LEU A 305 18.71 13.46 -4.20
C LEU A 305 18.79 13.89 -5.66
N ALA A 306 17.91 14.78 -6.12
CA ALA A 306 17.90 15.25 -7.51
C ALA A 306 19.23 15.88 -7.91
N HIS A 307 19.92 16.53 -6.95
CA HIS A 307 21.21 17.16 -7.12
C HIS A 307 22.43 16.27 -6.77
N GLU A 308 22.24 14.99 -6.44
CA GLU A 308 23.37 14.11 -6.10
C GLU A 308 24.22 13.74 -7.33
N PRO A 309 25.53 14.07 -7.33
CA PRO A 309 26.40 13.70 -8.45
C PRO A 309 26.51 12.19 -8.65
N SER A 310 26.42 11.40 -7.57
CA SER A 310 26.50 9.94 -7.63
C SER A 310 25.33 9.29 -8.38
N LEU A 311 24.24 10.02 -8.61
CA LEU A 311 23.09 9.54 -9.37
C LEU A 311 23.20 9.87 -10.87
N GLY A 312 24.23 10.59 -11.30
CA GLY A 312 24.54 10.84 -12.72
C GLY A 312 23.32 11.27 -13.54
N GLY A 313 23.21 10.75 -14.76
CA GLY A 313 22.09 10.99 -15.67
C GLY A 313 20.87 10.08 -15.50
N TRP A 314 20.78 9.30 -14.40
CA TRP A 314 19.68 8.37 -14.17
C TRP A 314 18.31 9.09 -14.09
N THR A 315 17.31 8.55 -14.79
CA THR A 315 15.98 9.16 -14.92
C THR A 315 14.88 8.43 -14.13
N GLY A 316 15.27 7.46 -13.30
CA GLY A 316 14.33 6.63 -12.53
C GLY A 316 13.95 7.17 -11.15
N LEU A 317 14.55 8.28 -10.69
CA LEU A 317 14.19 8.92 -9.42
C LEU A 317 12.76 9.46 -9.50
N GLY A 318 11.93 9.09 -8.54
CA GLY A 318 10.53 9.47 -8.52
C GLY A 318 9.93 9.64 -7.13
N LEU A 319 8.70 10.13 -7.12
CA LEU A 319 7.87 10.29 -5.93
C LEU A 319 6.39 10.06 -6.24
N ALA A 320 5.61 9.75 -5.22
CA ALA A 320 4.16 9.88 -5.26
C ALA A 320 3.72 11.29 -4.80
N VAL A 321 2.63 11.79 -5.39
CA VAL A 321 1.97 13.04 -4.97
C VAL A 321 0.49 12.76 -4.73
N GLN A 322 -0.02 13.16 -3.57
CA GLN A 322 -1.39 12.89 -3.15
C GLN A 322 -2.32 14.06 -3.51
N ALA A 323 -3.21 13.84 -4.48
CA ALA A 323 -4.16 14.82 -5.00
C ALA A 323 -5.25 15.24 -3.99
N TYR A 324 -5.48 14.47 -2.94
CA TYR A 324 -6.43 14.82 -1.88
C TYR A 324 -5.94 15.96 -0.97
N GLN A 325 -4.65 16.30 -1.00
CA GLN A 325 -4.11 17.40 -0.21
C GLN A 325 -4.42 18.71 -0.93
N LYS A 326 -4.84 19.72 -0.18
CA LYS A 326 -5.13 21.07 -0.72
C LYS A 326 -3.92 21.74 -1.40
N ARG A 327 -2.73 21.22 -1.12
CA ARG A 327 -1.43 21.65 -1.67
C ARG A 327 -1.01 20.89 -2.93
N GLY A 328 -1.78 19.90 -3.39
CA GLY A 328 -1.35 18.97 -4.44
C GLY A 328 -0.92 19.65 -5.74
N PHE A 329 -1.64 20.69 -6.19
CA PHE A 329 -1.25 21.47 -7.36
C PHE A 329 0.08 22.20 -7.16
N GLU A 330 0.24 22.90 -6.04
CA GLU A 330 1.47 23.61 -5.71
C GLU A 330 2.65 22.64 -5.57
N THR A 331 2.43 21.45 -5.00
CA THR A 331 3.44 20.38 -4.95
C THR A 331 3.89 19.98 -6.35
N ILE A 332 2.95 19.77 -7.30
CA ILE A 332 3.29 19.42 -8.68
C ILE A 332 4.09 20.55 -9.36
N GLU A 333 3.68 21.80 -9.17
CA GLU A 333 4.39 22.97 -9.73
C GLU A 333 5.83 23.07 -9.20
N ARG A 334 6.02 22.93 -7.89
CA ARG A 334 7.35 22.98 -7.26
C ARG A 334 8.22 21.77 -7.63
N VAL A 335 7.64 20.58 -7.78
CA VAL A 335 8.35 19.38 -8.27
C VAL A 335 8.77 19.56 -9.74
N ALA A 336 7.92 20.16 -10.57
CA ALA A 336 8.27 20.49 -11.96
C ALA A 336 9.40 21.52 -12.03
N ASP A 337 9.39 22.53 -11.15
CA ASP A 337 10.50 23.48 -11.01
C ASP A 337 11.79 22.79 -10.55
N LEU A 338 11.73 21.90 -9.55
CA LEU A 338 12.88 21.09 -9.13
C LEU A 338 13.47 20.29 -10.29
N ALA A 339 12.63 19.62 -11.10
CA ALA A 339 13.10 18.88 -12.27
C ALA A 339 13.84 19.79 -13.28
N ARG A 340 13.35 21.01 -13.51
CA ARG A 340 14.01 22.00 -14.38
C ARG A 340 15.34 22.48 -13.80
N ARG A 341 15.37 22.87 -12.52
CA ARG A 341 16.58 23.41 -11.86
C ARG A 341 17.68 22.37 -11.69
N SER A 342 17.31 21.12 -11.37
CA SER A 342 18.26 20.02 -11.22
C SER A 342 18.72 19.43 -12.57
N GLY A 343 18.00 19.73 -13.67
CA GLY A 343 18.21 19.09 -14.97
C GLY A 343 17.85 17.60 -14.98
N ARG A 344 17.18 17.10 -13.94
CA ARG A 344 16.81 15.69 -13.79
C ARG A 344 15.34 15.49 -14.14
N ARG A 345 15.07 14.51 -15.00
CA ARG A 345 13.70 14.01 -15.19
C ARG A 345 13.27 13.22 -13.95
N LEU A 346 12.16 13.62 -13.35
CA LEU A 346 11.55 12.95 -12.19
C LEU A 346 10.32 12.14 -12.62
N MET A 347 10.20 10.92 -12.10
CA MET A 347 9.02 10.08 -12.30
C MET A 347 7.97 10.40 -11.23
N VAL A 348 6.87 11.06 -11.62
CA VAL A 348 5.84 11.53 -10.68
C VAL A 348 4.60 10.64 -10.77
N ARG A 349 4.28 9.94 -9.68
CA ARG A 349 3.07 9.14 -9.54
C ARG A 349 1.97 9.96 -8.87
N LEU A 350 0.96 10.37 -9.65
CA LEU A 350 -0.21 11.05 -9.10
C LEU A 350 -1.19 10.02 -8.52
N VAL A 351 -1.50 10.14 -7.24
CA VAL A 351 -2.48 9.30 -6.52
C VAL A 351 -3.54 10.16 -5.85
N LYS A 352 -4.66 9.59 -5.40
CA LYS A 352 -5.61 10.34 -4.56
C LYS A 352 -5.00 10.59 -3.17
N GLY A 353 -4.78 9.53 -2.40
CA GLY A 353 -4.24 9.55 -1.04
C GLY A 353 -4.74 8.35 -0.25
N ALA A 354 -3.98 7.91 0.77
CA ALA A 354 -4.26 6.69 1.53
C ALA A 354 -4.49 6.92 3.04
N TYR A 355 -4.30 8.15 3.53
CA TYR A 355 -4.29 8.46 4.97
C TYR A 355 -5.48 9.33 5.41
N TRP A 356 -6.55 9.41 4.63
CA TRP A 356 -7.62 10.42 4.81
C TRP A 356 -8.20 10.44 6.22
N ASP A 357 -8.64 9.30 6.75
CA ASP A 357 -9.20 9.21 8.11
C ASP A 357 -8.20 9.63 9.19
N THR A 358 -6.92 9.26 9.01
CA THR A 358 -5.82 9.65 9.91
C THR A 358 -5.61 11.15 9.88
N GLU A 359 -5.63 11.79 8.71
CA GLU A 359 -5.46 13.23 8.59
C GLU A 359 -6.62 14.01 9.23
N ILE A 360 -7.87 13.54 9.07
CA ILE A 360 -9.03 14.12 9.75
C ILE A 360 -8.86 14.03 11.26
N LYS A 361 -8.49 12.86 11.78
CA LYS A 361 -8.26 12.65 13.22
C LYS A 361 -7.14 13.53 13.76
N ARG A 362 -5.99 13.59 13.08
CA ARG A 362 -4.83 14.42 13.49
C ARG A 362 -5.13 15.91 13.48
N ALA A 363 -6.02 16.38 12.62
CA ALA A 363 -6.39 17.79 12.60
C ALA A 363 -7.38 18.19 13.72
N GLN A 364 -8.08 17.22 14.31
CA GLN A 364 -9.06 17.45 15.38
C GLN A 364 -8.48 17.37 16.80
N VAL A 365 -7.46 16.52 16.99
CA VAL A 365 -6.74 16.31 18.25
C VAL A 365 -5.56 17.25 18.33
#